data_AF-A0A959R186-F1
#
_entry.id   AF-A0A959R186-F1
#
_cell.length_a   1.000
_cell.length_b   1.000
_cell.length_c   1.000
_cell.angle_alpha   90.00
_cell.angle_beta   90.00
_cell.angle_gamma   90.00
#
_symmetry.space_group_name_H-M   'P 1'
#
loop_
_entity.id
_entity.type
_entity.pdbx_description
1 polymer ?
#
loop_
_entity_poly.entity_id
_entity_poly.type
_entity_poly.pdbx_seq_one_letter_code
_entity_poly.pdbx_strand_id
1 'polypeptide(L)' 'MSICVIGAGTMGSGIAQTSAQNGFNTLLFDINTEVVEKAKA' A
#
# COMPACT_ATOMS: atom_id res chain seq x y z
N MET A 1 12.45 3.84 9.29
CA MET A 1 11.25 3.08 9.69
C MET A 1 10.53 2.68 8.42
N SER A 2 10.21 1.39 8.24
CA SER A 2 9.51 0.90 7.04
C SER A 2 8.18 0.29 7.45
N ILE A 3 7.10 0.64 6.75
CA ILE A 3 5.74 0.19 7.03
C ILE A 3 5.33 -0.78 5.92
N CYS A 4 4.91 -2.00 6.29
CA CYS A 4 4.39 -2.98 5.35
C CYS A 4 2.87 -3.11 5.55
N VAL A 5 2.12 -2.90 4.48
CA VAL A 5 0.66 -3.02 4.43
C VAL A 5 0.33 -4.29 3.64
N ILE A 6 -0.36 -5.22 4.30
CA ILE A 6 -0.77 -6.49 3.69
C ILE A 6 -2.26 -6.39 3.35
N GLY A 7 -2.55 -6.40 2.05
CA GLY A 7 -3.86 -6.16 1.45
C GLY A 7 -3.90 -4.83 0.70
N ALA A 8 -4.15 -4.86 -0.60
CA ALA A 8 -4.26 -3.72 -1.51
C ALA A 8 -5.72 -3.33 -1.83
N GLY A 9 -6.67 -3.79 -1.01
CA GLY A 9 -8.06 -3.34 -1.08
C GLY A 9 -8.21 -1.84 -0.72
N THR A 10 -9.42 -1.31 -0.79
CA THR A 10 -9.72 0.13 -0.63
C THR A 10 -9.08 0.76 0.61
N MET A 11 -9.15 0.08 1.76
CA MET A 11 -8.55 0.57 3.01
C MET A 11 -7.02 0.44 3.02
N GLY A 12 -6.47 -0.66 2.47
CA GLY A 12 -5.04 -0.92 2.46
C GLY A 12 -4.28 0.06 1.58
N SER A 13 -4.82 0.39 0.41
CA SER A 13 -4.27 1.43 -0.46
C SER A 13 -4.25 2.79 0.22
N GLY A 14 -5.32 3.15 0.94
CA GLY A 14 -5.38 4.40 1.70
C GLY A 14 -4.33 4.47 2.82
N ILE A 15 -4.18 3.39 3.60
CA ILE A 15 -3.16 3.32 4.67
C ILE A 15 -1.75 3.42 4.08
N ALA A 16 -1.49 2.72 2.96
CA ALA A 16 -0.20 2.76 2.30
C ALA A 16 0.11 4.16 1.74
N GLN A 17 -0.89 4.81 1.14
CA GLN A 17 -0.78 6.17 0.62
C GLN A 17 -0.50 7.18 1.75
N THR A 18 -1.25 7.14 2.85
CA THR A 18 -0.99 8.02 4.01
C THR A 18 0.39 7.79 4.59
N SER A 19 0.82 6.53 4.73
CA SER A 19 2.15 6.19 5.23
C SER A 19 3.27 6.74 4.34
N ALA A 20 3.13 6.58 3.02
CA ALA A 20 4.08 7.12 2.04
C ALA A 20 4.11 8.65 2.06
N GLN A 21 2.96 9.32 2.15
CA GLN A 21 2.86 10.79 2.21
C GLN A 21 3.52 11.38 3.46
N ASN A 22 3.53 10.64 4.57
CA ASN A 22 4.21 11.05 5.81
C ASN A 22 5.72 10.74 5.80
N GLY A 23 6.27 10.31 4.67
CA GLY A 23 7.71 10.07 4.52
C GLY A 23 8.18 8.70 5.03
N PHE A 24 7.26 7.78 5.33
CA PHE A 24 7.62 6.42 5.68
C PHE A 24 7.86 5.58 4.42
N ASN A 25 8.93 4.78 4.43
CA ASN A 25 9.17 3.81 3.37
C ASN A 25 8.08 2.73 3.45
N THR A 26 7.18 2.71 2.48
CA THR A 26 5.94 1.93 2.55
C THR A 26 5.93 0.83 1.50
N LEU A 27 5.71 -0.41 1.93
CA LEU A 27 5.54 -1.59 1.09
C LEU A 27 4.07 -2.01 1.11
N LEU A 28 3.46 -2.15 -0.06
CA LEU A 28 2.11 -2.68 -0.21
C LEU A 28 2.21 -4.07 -0.83
N PHE A 29 1.65 -5.08 -0.17
CA PHE A 29 1.68 -6.47 -0.60
C PHE A 29 0.28 -7.05 -0.67
N ASP A 30 -0.08 -7.71 -1.77
CA ASP A 30 -1.31 -8.48 -1.91
C ASP A 30 -1.01 -9.73 -2.74
N ILE A 31 -1.80 -10.79 -2.53
CA ILE A 31 -1.72 -12.01 -3.34
C ILE A 31 -2.23 -11.77 -4.76
N ASN A 32 -3.12 -10.80 -4.94
CA ASN A 32 -3.66 -10.43 -6.25
C ASN A 32 -2.88 -9.24 -6.82
N THR A 33 -2.03 -9.53 -7.79
CA THR A 33 -1.17 -8.55 -8.46
C THR A 33 -1.96 -7.45 -9.19
N GLU A 34 -3.16 -7.73 -9.70
CA GLU A 34 -4.00 -6.73 -10.36
C GLU A 34 -4.44 -5.62 -9.39
N VAL A 35 -4.69 -6.00 -8.14
CA VAL A 35 -5.13 -5.07 -7.09
C VAL A 35 -3.96 -4.19 -6.64
N VAL A 36 -2.75 -4.76 -6.54
CA VAL A 36 -1.52 -4.00 -6.23
C VAL A 36 -1.24 -2.95 -7.30
N GLU A 37 -1.35 -3.31 -8.58
CA GLU A 37 -1.09 -2.36 -9.67
C GLU A 37 -2.15 -1.26 -9.74
N LYS A 38 -3.42 -1.58 -9.46
CA LYS A 38 -4.47 -0.56 -9.30
C LYS A 38 -4.22 0.37 -8.11
N ALA A 39 -3.68 -0.14 -7.01
CA ALA A 39 -3.41 0.64 -5.81
C ALA A 39 -2.19 1.56 -5.92
N LYS A 40 -1.31 1.34 -6.91
CA LYS A 40 -0.15 2.20 -7.21
C LYS A 40 -0.48 3.42 -8.08
N ALA A 41 -1.55 3.34 -8.88
CA ALA A 41 -1.97 4.39 -9.81
C ALA A 41 -2.60 5.58 -9.09
#